data_AF-A0A6A6EQ74-F1
#
_entry.id   AF-A0A6A6EQ74-F1
#
_cell.length_a   1.000
_cell.length_b   1.000
_cell.length_c   1.000
_cell.angle_alpha   90.00
_cell.angle_beta   90.00
_cell.angle_gamma   90.00
#
_symmetry.space_group_name_H-M   'P 1'
#
loop_
_entity.id
_entity.type
_entity.pdbx_description
1 polymer ?
#
loop_
_entity_poly.entity_id
_entity_poly.type
_entity_poly.pdbx_seq_one_letter_code
_entity_poly.pdbx_strand_id
1 'polypeptide(L)'
;PSSSKSSTSILSARDWQRIKKLLKKTVCNIHNKNSQKLYQTINHLTTENVLLKLKTKGLANALFIEQKRRQRSKPLHLELRAPEIGMAIFYSPNKVQQARDRAREKEEAVRITREEKKKEKLRKEEEKAENKRLLEERKAAQAIERRERAAEKALKQIKKEEAKFARKARRQLKNDSKQMKDKRKKAIKTIVIESDEEIESASPDEVVEATSVQTRRGRKIVLPQRFCN
;
A
#
# COMPACT_ATOMS: atom_id res chain seq x y z
N PRO A 1 -14.01 -8.54 -4.09
CA PRO A 1 -15.10 -9.44 -3.68
C PRO A 1 -15.06 -9.78 -2.18
N SER A 2 -15.74 -8.99 -1.34
CA SER A 2 -15.91 -9.31 0.09
C SER A 2 -17.37 -9.66 0.34
N SER A 3 -17.68 -10.95 0.49
CA SER A 3 -19.04 -11.37 0.82
C SER A 3 -19.34 -10.98 2.26
N SER A 4 -20.23 -10.00 2.42
CA SER A 4 -20.76 -9.64 3.73
C SER A 4 -21.40 -10.89 4.32
N LYS A 5 -20.76 -11.45 5.36
CA LYS A 5 -21.25 -12.63 6.09
C LYS A 5 -22.51 -12.24 6.84
N SER A 6 -23.63 -12.27 6.12
CA SER A 6 -24.96 -12.07 6.68
C SER A 6 -25.25 -13.22 7.64
N SER A 7 -24.99 -12.99 8.93
CA SER A 7 -25.25 -13.94 10.01
C SER A 7 -26.75 -14.10 10.23
N THR A 8 -27.44 -14.70 9.25
CA THR A 8 -28.78 -15.22 9.43
C THR A 8 -28.69 -16.38 10.40
N SER A 9 -29.26 -16.19 11.60
CA SER A 9 -29.17 -17.17 12.68
C SER A 9 -29.75 -18.52 12.23
N ILE A 10 -28.89 -19.55 12.15
CA ILE A 10 -29.24 -20.92 11.73
C ILE A 10 -30.38 -21.50 12.58
N LEU A 11 -30.52 -21.04 13.83
CA LEU A 11 -31.58 -21.45 14.76
C LEU A 11 -32.73 -20.43 14.77
N SER A 12 -33.95 -20.90 14.50
CA SER A 12 -35.16 -20.07 14.65
C SER A 12 -35.56 -19.94 16.13
N ALA A 13 -36.45 -18.99 16.44
CA ALA A 13 -37.01 -18.83 17.79
C ALA A 13 -37.75 -20.10 18.27
N ARG A 14 -38.30 -20.90 17.34
CA ARG A 14 -38.94 -22.18 17.64
C ARG A 14 -37.91 -23.26 17.99
N ASP A 15 -36.71 -23.17 17.42
CA ASP A 15 -35.61 -24.08 17.73
C ASP A 15 -34.97 -23.74 19.07
N TRP A 16 -34.85 -22.45 19.42
CA TRP A 16 -34.51 -22.04 20.80
C TRP A 16 -35.52 -22.56 21.84
N GLN A 17 -36.82 -22.55 21.53
CA GLN A 17 -37.83 -23.17 22.39
C GLN A 17 -37.69 -24.71 22.48
N ARG A 18 -37.32 -25.39 21.38
CA ARG A 18 -37.02 -26.83 21.38
C ARG A 18 -35.80 -27.13 22.25
N ILE A 19 -34.70 -26.40 22.08
CA ILE A 19 -33.46 -26.52 22.87
C ILE A 19 -33.76 -26.27 24.36
N LYS A 20 -34.54 -25.23 24.69
CA LYS A 20 -35.00 -24.97 26.07
C LYS A 20 -35.81 -26.14 26.66
N LYS A 21 -36.68 -26.78 25.88
CA LYS A 21 -37.44 -27.97 26.31
C LYS A 21 -36.55 -29.20 26.47
N LEU A 22 -35.56 -29.40 25.60
CA LEU A 22 -34.60 -30.50 25.72
C LEU A 22 -33.73 -30.32 26.96
N LEU A 23 -33.21 -29.11 27.21
CA LEU A 23 -32.45 -28.79 28.42
C LEU A 23 -33.27 -29.06 29.70
N LYS A 24 -34.56 -28.74 29.71
CA LYS A 24 -35.48 -29.08 30.82
C LYS A 24 -35.66 -30.57 31.05
N LYS A 25 -35.41 -31.41 30.05
CA LYS A 25 -35.46 -32.88 30.18
C LYS A 25 -34.12 -33.49 30.59
N THR A 26 -33.01 -32.92 30.13
CA THR A 26 -31.66 -33.46 30.38
C THR A 26 -31.03 -32.96 31.68
N VAL A 27 -31.39 -31.76 32.13
CA VAL A 27 -30.85 -31.16 33.36
C VAL A 27 -31.75 -31.49 34.54
N CYS A 28 -31.47 -32.63 35.19
CA CYS A 28 -32.21 -33.07 36.37
C CYS A 28 -31.96 -32.18 37.60
N ASN A 29 -30.76 -31.60 37.74
CA ASN A 29 -30.42 -30.74 38.88
C ASN A 29 -30.62 -29.25 38.56
N ILE A 30 -31.78 -28.73 38.94
CA ILE A 30 -32.23 -27.34 38.74
C ILE A 30 -31.39 -26.35 39.57
N HIS A 31 -30.86 -26.79 40.72
CA HIS A 31 -30.10 -25.94 41.66
C HIS A 31 -28.62 -25.78 41.30
N ASN A 32 -28.12 -26.48 40.27
CA ASN A 32 -26.75 -26.28 39.80
C ASN A 32 -26.59 -24.89 39.15
N LYS A 33 -25.64 -24.10 39.66
CA LYS A 33 -25.33 -22.73 39.19
C LYS A 33 -25.06 -22.66 37.69
N ASN A 34 -24.44 -23.69 37.10
CA ASN A 34 -24.15 -23.74 35.66
C ASN A 34 -25.43 -23.96 34.84
N SER A 35 -26.33 -24.81 35.32
CA SER A 35 -27.67 -25.00 34.75
C SER A 35 -28.46 -23.70 34.73
N GLN A 36 -28.48 -22.97 35.85
CA GLN A 36 -29.22 -21.72 35.98
C GLN A 36 -28.69 -20.64 35.01
N LYS A 37 -27.36 -20.50 34.90
CA LYS A 37 -26.72 -19.62 33.90
C LYS A 37 -27.13 -19.99 32.47
N LEU A 38 -27.15 -21.28 32.14
CA LEU A 38 -27.52 -21.77 30.80
C LEU A 38 -29.02 -21.51 30.50
N TYR A 39 -29.90 -21.64 31.48
CA TYR A 39 -31.30 -21.20 31.34
C TYR A 39 -31.43 -19.69 31.10
N GLN A 40 -30.66 -18.87 31.82
CA GLN A 40 -30.67 -17.41 31.65
C GLN A 40 -30.18 -17.01 30.26
N THR A 41 -29.08 -17.58 29.77
CA THR A 41 -28.57 -17.28 28.41
C THR A 41 -29.54 -17.72 27.32
N ILE A 42 -30.13 -18.93 27.41
CA ILE A 42 -31.16 -19.37 26.45
C ILE A 42 -32.38 -18.45 26.48
N ASN A 43 -32.85 -18.04 27.66
CA ASN A 43 -33.99 -17.12 27.78
C ASN A 43 -33.67 -15.78 27.12
N HIS A 44 -32.51 -15.20 27.43
CA HIS A 44 -32.01 -13.95 26.85
C HIS A 44 -31.93 -14.02 25.32
N LEU A 45 -31.22 -15.02 24.77
CA LEU A 45 -31.12 -15.24 23.32
C LEU A 45 -32.49 -15.45 22.66
N THR A 46 -33.43 -16.13 23.33
CA THR A 46 -34.81 -16.29 22.83
C THR A 46 -35.52 -14.94 22.77
N THR A 47 -35.43 -14.12 23.82
CA THR A 47 -36.05 -12.79 23.85
C THR A 47 -35.44 -11.85 22.81
N GLU A 48 -34.11 -11.83 22.66
CA GLU A 48 -33.44 -11.04 21.63
C GLU A 48 -33.86 -11.46 20.22
N ASN A 49 -33.91 -12.77 19.92
CA ASN A 49 -34.34 -13.27 18.61
C ASN A 49 -35.78 -12.84 18.28
N VAL A 50 -36.67 -12.81 19.27
CA VAL A 50 -38.06 -12.33 19.12
C VAL A 50 -38.09 -10.81 18.91
N LEU A 51 -37.38 -10.03 19.73
CA LEU A 51 -37.31 -8.57 19.60
C LEU A 51 -36.71 -8.14 18.25
N LEU A 52 -35.63 -8.80 17.81
CA LEU A 52 -35.03 -8.56 16.49
C LEU A 52 -36.02 -8.88 15.37
N LYS A 53 -36.79 -9.96 15.45
CA LYS A 53 -37.84 -10.30 14.46
C LYS A 53 -39.00 -9.32 14.45
N LEU A 54 -39.40 -8.79 15.61
CA LEU A 54 -40.41 -7.73 15.68
C LEU A 54 -39.86 -6.42 15.09
N LYS A 55 -38.60 -6.08 15.38
CA LYS A 55 -37.92 -4.91 14.81
C LYS A 55 -37.76 -5.00 13.29
N THR A 56 -37.35 -6.15 12.73
CA THR A 56 -37.25 -6.30 11.27
C THR A 56 -38.60 -6.24 10.58
N LYS A 57 -39.66 -6.85 11.15
CA LYS A 57 -41.04 -6.69 10.67
C LYS A 57 -41.53 -5.24 10.76
N GLY A 58 -41.29 -4.56 11.87
CA GLY A 58 -41.67 -3.16 12.07
C GLY A 58 -40.97 -2.23 11.07
N LEU A 59 -39.66 -2.42 10.85
CA LEU A 59 -38.90 -1.69 9.83
C LEU A 59 -39.40 -1.98 8.41
N ALA A 60 -39.69 -3.24 8.07
CA ALA A 60 -40.26 -3.59 6.76
C ALA A 60 -41.64 -2.94 6.53
N ASN A 61 -42.51 -2.96 7.55
CA ASN A 61 -43.82 -2.30 7.49
C ASN A 61 -43.68 -0.78 7.37
N ALA A 62 -42.78 -0.16 8.14
CA ALA A 62 -42.50 1.27 8.05
C ALA A 62 -42.01 1.64 6.64
N LEU A 63 -41.06 0.88 6.08
CA LEU A 63 -40.54 1.06 4.72
C LEU A 63 -41.67 0.94 3.67
N PHE A 64 -42.57 -0.03 3.82
CA PHE A 64 -43.73 -0.21 2.94
C PHE A 64 -44.74 0.95 3.01
N ILE A 65 -45.03 1.45 4.21
CA ILE A 65 -45.88 2.65 4.42
C ILE A 65 -45.21 3.89 3.80
N GLU A 66 -43.90 4.03 4.00
CA GLU A 66 -43.08 5.12 3.47
C GLU A 66 -43.09 5.12 1.92
N GLN A 67 -42.86 3.95 1.30
CA GLN A 67 -42.98 3.74 -0.14
C GLN A 67 -44.39 4.10 -0.65
N LYS A 68 -45.45 3.63 0.02
CA LYS A 68 -46.83 3.99 -0.34
C LYS A 68 -47.09 5.50 -0.24
N ARG A 69 -46.55 6.16 0.80
CA ARG A 69 -46.64 7.62 0.95
C ARG A 69 -45.91 8.34 -0.20
N ARG A 70 -44.68 7.93 -0.53
CA ARG A 70 -43.90 8.47 -1.67
C ARG A 70 -44.57 8.23 -3.01
N GLN A 71 -45.21 7.08 -3.21
CA GLN A 71 -45.96 6.79 -4.44
C GLN A 71 -47.18 7.70 -4.58
N ARG A 72 -47.93 7.93 -3.49
CA ARG A 72 -49.09 8.85 -3.48
C ARG A 72 -48.70 10.31 -3.72
N SER A 73 -47.52 10.74 -3.26
CA SER A 73 -47.06 12.13 -3.41
C SER A 73 -46.34 12.42 -4.73
N LYS A 74 -46.23 11.47 -5.66
CA LYS A 74 -45.67 11.71 -7.00
C LYS A 74 -46.76 12.31 -7.90
N PRO A 75 -46.63 13.56 -8.37
CA PRO A 75 -47.59 14.12 -9.32
C PRO A 75 -47.51 13.36 -10.63
N LEU A 76 -48.67 12.98 -11.17
CA LEU A 76 -48.74 12.32 -12.47
C LEU A 76 -48.53 13.37 -13.56
N HIS A 77 -47.44 13.26 -14.33
CA HIS A 77 -47.10 14.24 -15.35
C HIS A 77 -47.92 14.00 -16.62
N LEU A 78 -49.15 14.51 -16.61
CA LEU A 78 -50.06 14.55 -17.74
C LEU A 78 -49.66 15.70 -18.67
N GLU A 79 -49.66 15.45 -19.98
CA GLU A 79 -49.49 16.50 -20.98
C GLU A 79 -50.73 17.40 -20.95
N LEU A 80 -50.56 18.60 -20.40
CA LEU A 80 -51.58 19.63 -20.39
C LEU A 80 -51.73 20.19 -21.80
N ARG A 81 -52.89 20.00 -22.43
CA ARG A 81 -53.35 20.91 -23.48
C ARG A 81 -53.52 22.29 -22.81
N ALA A 82 -53.16 23.36 -23.51
CA ALA A 82 -53.36 24.73 -22.99
C ALA A 82 -54.83 24.87 -22.53
N PRO A 83 -55.09 25.31 -21.28
CA PRO A 83 -56.44 25.30 -20.74
C PRO A 83 -57.30 26.33 -21.49
N GLU A 84 -58.32 25.83 -22.19
CA GLU A 84 -59.48 26.64 -22.51
C GLU A 84 -60.10 27.10 -21.17
N ILE A 85 -60.35 28.40 -21.07
CA ILE A 85 -60.30 29.17 -19.82
C ILE A 85 -61.22 28.59 -18.73
N GLY A 86 -60.64 28.32 -17.55
CA GLY A 86 -61.39 28.05 -16.31
C GLY A 86 -62.05 26.66 -16.16
N MET A 87 -61.99 25.79 -17.17
CA MET A 87 -62.64 24.48 -17.14
C MET A 87 -61.86 23.42 -16.35
N ALA A 88 -62.58 22.52 -15.66
CA ALA A 88 -61.99 21.33 -15.06
C ALA A 88 -61.60 20.29 -16.13
N ILE A 89 -60.33 19.91 -16.19
CA ILE A 89 -59.82 18.96 -17.19
C ILE A 89 -60.02 17.52 -16.70
N PHE A 90 -60.97 16.80 -17.31
CA PHE A 90 -61.15 15.36 -17.11
C PHE A 90 -60.25 14.56 -18.07
N TYR A 91 -59.51 13.59 -17.53
CA TYR A 91 -58.64 12.71 -18.29
C TYR A 91 -59.24 11.33 -18.47
N SER A 92 -59.14 10.76 -19.67
CA SER A 92 -59.54 9.37 -19.91
C SER A 92 -58.58 8.39 -19.20
N PRO A 93 -59.04 7.18 -18.80
CA PRO A 93 -58.20 6.20 -18.13
C PRO A 93 -56.91 5.84 -18.90
N ASN A 94 -56.96 5.81 -20.24
CA ASN A 94 -55.80 5.57 -21.09
C ASN A 94 -54.75 6.69 -20.97
N LYS A 95 -55.16 7.97 -20.92
CA LYS A 95 -54.22 9.09 -20.69
C LYS A 95 -53.56 9.04 -19.31
N VAL A 96 -54.29 8.57 -18.30
CA VAL A 96 -53.74 8.31 -16.95
C VAL A 96 -52.73 7.16 -16.97
N GLN A 97 -52.95 6.09 -17.76
CA GLN A 97 -51.99 5.01 -17.95
C GLN A 97 -50.71 5.49 -18.66
N GLN A 98 -50.83 6.17 -19.80
CA GLN A 98 -49.69 6.72 -20.56
C GLN A 98 -48.75 7.58 -19.69
N ALA A 99 -49.31 8.43 -18.82
CA ALA A 99 -48.51 9.24 -17.90
C ALA A 99 -47.83 8.42 -16.79
N ARG A 100 -48.41 7.28 -16.35
CA ARG A 100 -47.77 6.36 -15.41
C ARG A 100 -46.63 5.60 -16.07
N ASP A 101 -46.79 5.22 -17.33
CA ASP A 101 -45.80 4.46 -18.08
C ASP A 101 -44.55 5.31 -18.33
N ARG A 102 -44.72 6.54 -18.84
CA ARG A 102 -43.65 7.54 -18.95
C ARG A 102 -42.95 7.84 -17.62
N ALA A 103 -43.67 7.80 -16.49
CA ALA A 103 -43.07 7.98 -15.18
C ALA A 103 -42.21 6.77 -14.76
N ARG A 104 -42.66 5.54 -15.06
CA ARG A 104 -41.89 4.31 -14.86
C ARG A 104 -40.61 4.30 -15.71
N GLU A 105 -40.72 4.58 -17.01
CA GLU A 105 -39.59 4.67 -17.94
C GLU A 105 -38.53 5.67 -17.45
N LYS A 106 -38.95 6.86 -17.00
CA LYS A 106 -38.04 7.87 -16.42
C LYS A 106 -37.36 7.37 -15.14
N GLU A 107 -38.08 6.67 -14.26
CA GLU A 107 -37.48 6.09 -13.06
C GLU A 107 -36.51 4.95 -13.38
N GLU A 108 -36.81 4.11 -14.37
CA GLU A 108 -35.94 3.04 -14.83
C GLU A 108 -34.67 3.57 -15.50
N ALA A 109 -34.76 4.58 -16.37
CA ALA A 109 -33.59 5.26 -16.93
C ALA A 109 -32.70 5.90 -15.85
N VAL A 110 -33.31 6.53 -14.83
CA VAL A 110 -32.58 7.08 -13.67
C VAL A 110 -31.95 5.96 -12.82
N ARG A 111 -32.56 4.77 -12.74
CA ARG A 111 -31.96 3.61 -12.07
C ARG A 111 -30.78 3.03 -12.84
N ILE A 112 -30.94 2.77 -14.13
CA ILE A 112 -29.90 2.24 -15.03
C ILE A 112 -28.67 3.15 -14.98
N THR A 113 -28.84 4.46 -15.22
CA THR A 113 -27.73 5.42 -15.17
C THR A 113 -27.08 5.54 -13.79
N ARG A 114 -27.81 5.33 -12.69
CA ARG A 114 -27.22 5.24 -11.32
C ARG A 114 -26.44 3.95 -11.12
N GLU A 115 -26.88 2.83 -11.68
CA GLU A 115 -26.22 1.53 -11.60
C GLU A 115 -24.96 1.50 -12.47
N GLU A 116 -25.00 2.09 -13.67
CA GLU A 116 -23.84 2.33 -14.54
C GLU A 116 -22.79 3.20 -13.84
N LYS A 117 -23.18 4.36 -13.30
CA LYS A 117 -22.27 5.24 -12.54
C LYS A 117 -21.66 4.56 -11.31
N LYS A 118 -22.33 3.56 -10.71
CA LYS A 118 -21.75 2.73 -9.64
C LYS A 118 -20.73 1.72 -10.19
N LYS A 119 -21.06 1.00 -11.27
CA LYS A 119 -20.16 0.06 -11.95
C LYS A 119 -18.90 0.75 -12.46
N GLU A 120 -19.04 1.94 -13.04
CA GLU A 120 -17.94 2.77 -13.53
C GLU A 120 -17.00 3.22 -12.39
N LYS A 121 -17.55 3.64 -11.25
CA LYS A 121 -16.76 3.98 -10.05
C LYS A 121 -15.96 2.78 -9.53
N LEU A 122 -16.58 1.62 -9.42
CA LEU A 122 -15.91 0.38 -8.99
C LEU A 122 -14.75 0.02 -9.94
N ARG A 123 -14.99 0.04 -11.26
CA ARG A 123 -13.92 -0.19 -12.26
C ARG A 123 -12.76 0.79 -12.11
N LYS A 124 -13.05 2.09 -11.92
CA LYS A 124 -12.03 3.14 -11.69
C LYS A 124 -11.28 2.98 -10.36
N GLU A 125 -11.86 2.34 -9.36
CA GLU A 125 -11.20 2.02 -8.09
C GLU A 125 -10.30 0.79 -8.24
N GLU A 126 -10.76 -0.24 -8.95
CA GLU A 126 -9.98 -1.44 -9.30
C GLU A 126 -8.75 -1.09 -10.16
N GLU A 127 -8.95 -0.35 -11.27
CA GLU A 127 -7.87 0.13 -12.14
C GLU A 127 -6.83 0.98 -11.39
N LYS A 128 -7.27 1.82 -10.44
CA LYS A 128 -6.35 2.61 -9.59
C LYS A 128 -5.58 1.74 -8.61
N ALA A 129 -6.15 0.63 -8.13
CA ALA A 129 -5.45 -0.30 -7.25
C ALA A 129 -4.41 -1.11 -8.03
N GLU A 130 -4.74 -1.58 -9.24
CA GLU A 130 -3.82 -2.30 -10.13
C GLU A 130 -2.65 -1.42 -10.58
N ASN A 131 -2.93 -0.19 -11.05
CA ASN A 131 -1.87 0.76 -11.43
C ASN A 131 -0.94 1.13 -10.26
N LYS A 132 -1.45 1.18 -9.02
CA LYS A 132 -0.61 1.38 -7.83
C LYS A 132 0.30 0.19 -7.58
N ARG A 133 -0.21 -1.05 -7.65
CA ARG A 133 0.59 -2.27 -7.49
C ARG A 133 1.70 -2.36 -8.53
N LEU A 134 1.38 -2.14 -9.81
CA LEU A 134 2.36 -2.12 -10.90
C LEU A 134 3.45 -1.06 -10.68
N LEU A 135 3.09 0.12 -10.16
CA LEU A 135 4.04 1.18 -9.85
C LEU A 135 4.93 0.83 -8.64
N GLU A 136 4.40 0.14 -7.63
CA GLU A 136 5.14 -0.35 -6.47
C GLU A 136 6.12 -1.46 -6.86
N GLU A 137 5.69 -2.44 -7.66
CA GLU A 137 6.55 -3.49 -8.23
C GLU A 137 7.68 -2.90 -9.08
N ARG A 138 7.38 -1.94 -9.95
CA ARG A 138 8.40 -1.24 -10.76
C ARG A 138 9.41 -0.49 -9.89
N LYS A 139 8.97 0.13 -8.80
CA LYS A 139 9.88 0.80 -7.83
C LYS A 139 10.74 -0.20 -7.07
N ALA A 140 10.17 -1.35 -6.67
CA ALA A 140 10.89 -2.42 -6.00
C ALA A 140 11.98 -3.01 -6.90
N ALA A 141 11.66 -3.33 -8.15
CA ALA A 141 12.62 -3.82 -9.15
C ALA A 141 13.77 -2.81 -9.37
N GLN A 142 13.47 -1.53 -9.53
CA GLN A 142 14.50 -0.48 -9.64
C GLN A 142 15.36 -0.33 -8.38
N ALA A 143 14.80 -0.57 -7.19
CA ALA A 143 15.56 -0.53 -5.94
C ALA A 143 16.51 -1.73 -5.80
N ILE A 144 16.08 -2.93 -6.24
CA ILE A 144 16.91 -4.14 -6.30
C ILE A 144 18.06 -3.93 -7.28
N GLU A 145 17.77 -3.53 -8.52
CA GLU A 145 18.79 -3.31 -9.55
C GLU A 145 19.83 -2.25 -9.13
N ARG A 146 19.39 -1.17 -8.46
CA ARG A 146 20.31 -0.16 -7.89
C ARG A 146 21.21 -0.73 -6.80
N ARG A 147 20.70 -1.63 -5.94
CA ARG A 147 21.50 -2.32 -4.90
C ARG A 147 22.51 -3.27 -5.53
N GLU A 148 22.12 -4.05 -6.53
CA GLU A 148 23.01 -4.96 -7.25
C GLU A 148 24.15 -4.20 -7.95
N ARG A 149 23.83 -3.15 -8.72
CA ARG A 149 24.85 -2.29 -9.36
C ARG A 149 25.75 -1.59 -8.33
N ALA A 150 25.26 -1.30 -7.13
CA ALA A 150 26.08 -0.73 -6.05
C ALA A 150 27.01 -1.78 -5.43
N ALA A 151 26.51 -2.99 -5.18
CA ALA A 151 27.28 -4.12 -4.68
C ALA A 151 28.39 -4.54 -5.65
N GLU A 152 28.09 -4.65 -6.95
CA GLU A 152 29.10 -4.95 -7.98
C GLU A 152 30.22 -3.89 -8.00
N LYS A 153 29.86 -2.60 -7.92
CA LYS A 153 30.83 -1.50 -7.83
C LYS A 153 31.68 -1.57 -6.56
N ALA A 154 31.09 -1.90 -5.41
CA ALA A 154 31.81 -2.09 -4.15
C ALA A 154 32.79 -3.27 -4.23
N LEU A 155 32.35 -4.43 -4.72
CA LEU A 155 33.23 -5.59 -4.96
C LEU A 155 34.37 -5.26 -5.93
N LYS A 156 34.10 -4.47 -6.97
CA LYS A 156 35.12 -3.99 -7.93
C LYS A 156 36.08 -2.95 -7.33
N GLN A 157 35.68 -2.23 -6.29
CA GLN A 157 36.57 -1.35 -5.51
C GLN A 157 37.44 -2.18 -4.57
N ILE A 158 36.86 -3.10 -3.79
CA ILE A 158 37.58 -4.03 -2.90
C ILE A 158 38.68 -4.77 -3.67
N LYS A 159 38.35 -5.42 -4.79
CA LYS A 159 39.33 -6.11 -5.66
C LYS A 159 40.46 -5.20 -6.16
N LYS A 160 40.19 -3.91 -6.40
CA LYS A 160 41.22 -2.93 -6.80
C LYS A 160 42.13 -2.55 -5.63
N GLU A 161 41.59 -2.49 -4.41
CA GLU A 161 42.35 -2.17 -3.20
C GLU A 161 43.21 -3.36 -2.76
N GLU A 162 42.66 -4.57 -2.78
CA GLU A 162 43.40 -5.84 -2.61
C GLU A 162 44.56 -5.93 -3.61
N ALA A 163 44.32 -5.69 -4.91
CA ALA A 163 45.36 -5.72 -5.94
C ALA A 163 46.45 -4.65 -5.71
N LYS A 164 46.08 -3.45 -5.25
CA LYS A 164 47.05 -2.41 -4.84
C LYS A 164 47.87 -2.86 -3.63
N PHE A 165 47.23 -3.46 -2.62
CA PHE A 165 47.88 -3.93 -1.40
C PHE A 165 48.84 -5.08 -1.70
N ALA A 166 48.41 -6.10 -2.45
CA ALA A 166 49.24 -7.19 -2.93
C ALA A 166 50.44 -6.70 -3.76
N ARG A 167 50.26 -5.66 -4.60
CA ARG A 167 51.38 -5.04 -5.35
C ARG A 167 52.37 -4.32 -4.43
N LYS A 168 51.91 -3.70 -3.33
CA LYS A 168 52.79 -3.11 -2.30
C LYS A 168 53.56 -4.19 -1.54
N ALA A 169 52.87 -5.22 -1.03
CA ALA A 169 53.50 -6.35 -0.33
C ALA A 169 54.55 -7.08 -1.21
N ARG A 170 54.24 -7.33 -2.49
CA ARG A 170 55.21 -7.92 -3.45
C ARG A 170 56.41 -7.01 -3.72
N ARG A 171 56.25 -5.67 -3.64
CA ARG A 171 57.37 -4.73 -3.74
C ARG A 171 58.24 -4.76 -2.48
N GLN A 172 57.64 -4.81 -1.29
CA GLN A 172 58.36 -4.97 -0.02
C GLN A 172 59.21 -6.25 -0.04
N LEU A 173 58.60 -7.42 -0.27
CA LEU A 173 59.35 -8.70 -0.38
C LEU A 173 60.49 -8.68 -1.41
N LYS A 174 60.34 -7.96 -2.53
CA LYS A 174 61.43 -7.77 -3.51
C LYS A 174 62.55 -6.85 -3.01
N ASN A 175 62.23 -5.84 -2.21
CA ASN A 175 63.21 -4.95 -1.59
C ASN A 175 63.92 -5.65 -0.42
N ASP A 176 63.18 -6.38 0.41
CA ASP A 176 63.70 -7.12 1.56
C ASP A 176 64.64 -8.25 1.10
N SER A 177 64.28 -8.97 0.03
CA SER A 177 65.16 -10.00 -0.57
C SER A 177 66.39 -9.41 -1.27
N LYS A 178 66.31 -8.19 -1.82
CA LYS A 178 67.50 -7.44 -2.27
C LYS A 178 68.38 -7.06 -1.07
N GLN A 179 67.82 -6.43 -0.03
CA GLN A 179 68.57 -6.09 1.18
C GLN A 179 69.18 -7.31 1.86
N MET A 180 68.50 -8.46 1.91
CA MET A 180 69.08 -9.72 2.40
C MET A 180 70.25 -10.20 1.54
N LYS A 181 70.16 -10.10 0.19
CA LYS A 181 71.27 -10.42 -0.71
C LYS A 181 72.44 -9.46 -0.56
N ASP A 182 72.17 -8.16 -0.41
CA ASP A 182 73.20 -7.14 -0.25
C ASP A 182 73.81 -7.16 1.15
N LYS A 183 73.06 -7.53 2.20
CA LYS A 183 73.59 -7.86 3.53
C LYS A 183 74.45 -9.13 3.51
N ARG A 184 74.07 -10.18 2.77
CA ARG A 184 74.93 -11.35 2.54
C ARG A 184 76.22 -10.98 1.78
N LYS A 185 76.12 -10.15 0.74
CA LYS A 185 77.30 -9.64 0.01
C LYS A 185 78.16 -8.72 0.88
N LYS A 186 77.57 -7.90 1.76
CA LYS A 186 78.31 -7.10 2.74
C LYS A 186 78.97 -7.96 3.80
N ALA A 187 78.33 -9.04 4.28
CA ALA A 187 78.96 -10.00 5.18
C ALA A 187 80.15 -10.74 4.53
N ILE A 188 80.08 -10.99 3.21
CA ILE A 188 81.20 -11.53 2.42
C ILE A 188 82.29 -10.45 2.21
N LYS A 189 81.90 -9.17 2.08
CA LYS A 189 82.86 -8.04 1.96
C LYS A 189 83.45 -7.56 3.29
N THR A 190 82.84 -7.79 4.45
CA THR A 190 83.45 -7.49 5.76
C THR A 190 84.57 -8.47 6.14
N ILE A 191 84.87 -9.45 5.28
CA ILE A 191 86.09 -10.27 5.30
C ILE A 191 87.19 -9.63 4.43
N VAL A 192 86.85 -8.61 3.62
CA VAL A 192 87.72 -8.03 2.59
C VAL A 192 87.62 -6.49 2.63
N ILE A 193 88.57 -5.88 3.35
CA ILE A 193 88.97 -4.46 3.35
C ILE A 193 88.21 -3.57 4.36
N GLU A 194 88.84 -3.43 5.52
CA GLU A 194 88.93 -2.15 6.27
C GLU A 194 89.68 -1.10 5.41
N SER A 195 89.54 0.20 5.73
CA SER A 195 90.03 1.41 5.03
C SER A 195 89.12 1.98 3.91
N ASP A 196 88.84 3.29 3.81
CA ASP A 196 89.12 4.44 4.71
C ASP A 196 88.06 5.58 4.55
N GLU A 197 88.23 6.63 5.36
CA GLU A 197 87.44 7.87 5.64
C GLU A 197 87.08 8.77 4.41
N GLU A 198 85.90 9.44 4.35
CA GLU A 198 85.49 10.79 4.86
C GLU A 198 85.97 11.94 3.91
N ILE A 199 85.23 12.99 3.48
CA ILE A 199 84.59 14.19 4.11
C ILE A 199 83.74 14.90 3.00
N GLU A 200 82.44 15.20 3.15
CA GLU A 200 81.75 16.49 3.50
C GLU A 200 81.80 17.71 2.51
N SER A 201 80.62 18.28 2.17
CA SER A 201 80.33 19.75 2.02
C SER A 201 78.86 20.05 1.59
N ALA A 202 78.34 21.24 1.91
CA ALA A 202 76.93 21.71 1.80
C ALA A 202 76.66 22.49 0.47
N SER A 203 75.47 22.50 -0.18
CA SER A 203 74.14 23.15 0.12
C SER A 203 74.16 24.69 0.08
N PRO A 204 73.07 25.44 -0.28
CA PRO A 204 71.84 25.17 -1.07
C PRO A 204 71.56 26.24 -2.18
N ASP A 205 70.40 26.20 -2.87
CA ASP A 205 69.65 27.42 -3.27
C ASP A 205 68.18 27.14 -3.73
N GLU A 206 67.27 28.12 -3.55
CA GLU A 206 65.80 28.05 -3.80
C GLU A 206 65.32 28.98 -4.93
N VAL A 207 64.21 28.66 -5.65
CA VAL A 207 63.31 29.68 -6.28
C VAL A 207 61.81 29.27 -6.32
N VAL A 208 60.97 30.23 -5.86
CA VAL A 208 59.50 30.28 -5.59
C VAL A 208 58.72 30.97 -6.74
N GLU A 209 57.46 30.70 -7.14
CA GLU A 209 56.41 29.66 -6.92
C GLU A 209 55.39 29.76 -8.09
N ALA A 210 54.35 28.90 -8.19
CA ALA A 210 53.05 29.26 -8.81
C ALA A 210 51.90 28.27 -8.49
N THR A 211 51.19 28.47 -7.39
CA THR A 211 49.97 27.71 -7.03
C THR A 211 48.71 28.31 -7.65
N SER A 212 47.82 27.44 -8.15
CA SER A 212 46.49 27.85 -8.62
C SER A 212 45.46 27.77 -7.50
N VAL A 213 44.64 28.82 -7.36
CA VAL A 213 43.67 28.97 -6.26
C VAL A 213 42.62 27.85 -6.28
N GLN A 214 42.47 27.13 -5.16
CA GLN A 214 41.48 26.07 -4.99
C GLN A 214 40.49 26.36 -3.86
N THR A 215 39.25 25.92 -4.02
CA THR A 215 38.27 25.89 -2.93
C THR A 215 38.64 24.83 -1.89
N ARG A 216 38.14 24.94 -0.64
CA ARG A 216 38.39 24.01 0.49
C ARG A 216 38.08 22.51 0.24
N ARG A 217 37.62 22.12 -0.96
CA ARG A 217 37.37 20.72 -1.38
C ARG A 217 38.01 20.36 -2.73
N GLY A 218 38.99 21.14 -3.22
CA GLY A 218 39.89 20.74 -4.31
C GLY A 218 39.25 20.48 -5.68
N ARG A 219 38.12 21.12 -6.00
CA ARG A 219 37.47 21.00 -7.33
C ARG A 219 37.80 22.18 -8.22
N LYS A 220 38.27 21.90 -9.44
CA LYS A 220 38.45 22.89 -10.51
C LYS A 220 37.08 23.41 -10.95
N ILE A 221 36.88 24.72 -10.86
CA ILE A 221 35.66 25.37 -11.35
C ILE A 221 35.81 25.53 -12.87
N VAL A 222 34.81 25.07 -13.62
CA VAL A 222 34.67 25.35 -15.05
C VAL A 222 33.37 26.12 -15.21
N LEU A 223 33.47 27.37 -15.67
CA LEU A 223 32.30 28.21 -15.91
C LEU A 223 31.56 27.71 -17.16
N PRO A 224 30.21 27.66 -17.15
CA PRO A 224 29.45 27.23 -18.32
C PRO A 224 29.55 28.26 -19.44
N GLN A 225 29.67 27.76 -20.67
CA GLN A 225 29.96 28.47 -21.92
C GLN A 225 28.96 29.57 -22.33
N ARG A 226 27.94 29.85 -21.51
CA ARG A 226 26.97 30.94 -21.69
C ARG A 226 27.43 32.27 -21.06
N PHE A 227 28.52 32.24 -20.30
CA PHE A 227 29.16 33.41 -19.67
C PHE A 227 30.60 33.65 -20.18
N CYS A 228 31.01 32.88 -21.19
CA CYS A 228 32.23 33.15 -21.97
C CYS A 228 31.76 33.73 -23.30
N ASN A 229 31.99 35.02 -23.51
CA ASN A 229 31.72 35.69 -24.79
C ASN A 229 32.67 35.18 -25.88
#